data_AF-A0AAV4X035-F1
#
_entry.id   AF-A0AAV4X035-F1
#
_cell.length_a   1.000
_cell.length_b   1.000
_cell.length_c   1.000
_cell.angle_alpha   90.00
_cell.angle_beta   90.00
_cell.angle_gamma   90.00
#
_symmetry.space_group_name_H-M   'P 1'
#
loop_
_entity.id
_entity.type
_entity.pdbx_description
1 polymer ?
#
loop_
_entity_poly.entity_id
_entity_poly.type
_entity_poly.pdbx_seq_one_letter_code
_entity_poly.pdbx_strand_id
1 'polypeptide(L)'
;MEGKDGQGKIRLRRTKSVSVAQVDGASRKEDRLRSVQPDKPVHKCRDSLFSSSSGYTNYRGFLNLCIILLVLSNARLVLENIIKYGILIDPVQWFKLFLNPSQSPSILILTGLFFIPSISLGIEKLLAKGLIGENFGLFCIITLVSAKFCAHLL
;
A
#
# COMPACT_ATOMS: atom_id res chain seq x y z
N MET A 1 -6.26 33.87 58.76
CA MET A 1 -5.11 33.81 57.85
C MET A 1 -5.24 32.55 57.03
N GLU A 2 -5.22 32.77 55.72
CA GLU A 2 -5.55 31.85 54.65
C GLU A 2 -4.53 30.71 54.55
N GLY A 3 -5.01 29.47 54.44
CA GLY A 3 -4.17 28.30 54.25
C GLY A 3 -4.76 27.40 53.18
N LYS A 4 -4.57 27.76 51.90
CA LYS A 4 -4.89 26.91 50.75
C LYS A 4 -3.84 27.06 49.67
N ASP A 5 -2.77 26.28 49.78
CA ASP A 5 -1.97 25.87 48.62
C ASP A 5 -2.27 24.40 48.33
N GLY A 6 -3.42 24.20 47.69
CA GLY A 6 -3.78 22.94 47.06
C GLY A 6 -2.97 22.74 45.79
N GLN A 7 -1.72 22.27 45.92
CA GLN A 7 -1.03 21.64 44.80
C GLN A 7 -1.31 20.14 44.82
N GLY A 8 -2.48 19.78 44.28
CA GLY A 8 -2.76 18.42 43.84
C GLY A 8 -1.79 18.06 42.72
N LYS A 9 -0.63 17.49 43.07
CA LYS A 9 0.27 16.84 42.10
C LYS A 9 -0.49 15.69 41.45
N ILE A 10 -1.04 15.93 40.27
CA ILE A 10 -1.60 14.88 39.40
C ILE A 10 -0.44 13.93 39.09
N ARG A 11 -0.38 12.82 39.82
CA ARG A 11 0.56 11.72 39.54
C ARG A 11 0.09 11.05 38.26
N LEU A 12 0.61 11.52 37.12
CA LEU A 12 0.48 10.82 35.85
C LEU A 12 1.06 9.42 36.04
N ARG A 13 0.18 8.40 36.07
CA ARG A 13 0.56 6.98 36.02
C ARG A 13 1.21 6.75 34.67
N ARG A 14 2.53 6.90 34.63
CA ARG A 14 3.35 6.55 33.47
C ARG A 14 3.06 5.09 33.14
N THR A 15 2.43 4.84 32.01
CA THR A 15 2.30 3.49 31.45
C THR A 15 3.72 3.04 31.11
N LYS A 16 4.36 2.35 32.05
CA LYS A 16 5.66 1.74 31.79
C LYS A 16 5.41 0.65 30.77
N SER A 17 5.85 0.84 29.53
CA SER A 17 6.04 -0.26 28.58
C SER A 17 7.05 -1.19 29.22
N VAL A 18 6.55 -2.30 29.79
CA VAL A 18 7.42 -3.31 30.39
C VAL A 18 8.16 -3.96 29.22
N SER A 19 9.48 -3.90 29.23
CA SER A 19 10.29 -4.55 28.19
C SER A 19 10.06 -6.05 28.25
N VAL A 20 10.05 -6.72 27.08
CA VAL A 20 9.79 -8.17 26.94
C VAL A 20 10.66 -8.99 27.89
N ALA A 21 11.95 -8.64 28.01
CA ALA A 21 12.89 -9.28 28.93
C ALA A 21 12.49 -9.16 30.43
N GLN A 22 11.85 -8.06 30.82
CA GLN A 22 11.39 -7.85 32.19
C GLN A 22 10.08 -8.60 32.47
N VAL A 23 9.19 -8.73 31.48
CA VAL A 23 7.97 -9.57 31.58
C VAL A 23 8.35 -11.05 31.67
N ASP A 24 9.26 -11.52 30.81
CA ASP A 24 9.72 -12.92 30.81
C ASP A 24 10.39 -13.31 32.12
N GLY A 25 11.22 -12.41 32.67
CA GLY A 25 11.91 -12.60 33.93
C GLY A 25 10.97 -12.60 35.15
N ALA A 26 9.89 -11.81 35.11
CA ALA A 26 8.87 -11.79 36.16
C ALA A 26 7.95 -13.03 36.10
N SER A 27 7.49 -13.39 34.89
CA SER A 27 6.63 -14.57 34.68
C SER A 27 7.33 -15.86 35.15
N ARG A 28 8.60 -16.06 34.80
CA ARG A 28 9.37 -17.26 35.23
C ARG A 28 9.52 -17.36 36.75
N LYS A 29 9.65 -16.23 37.45
CA LYS A 29 9.71 -16.20 38.92
C LYS A 29 8.36 -16.57 39.53
N GLU A 30 7.27 -16.03 38.99
CA GLU A 30 5.92 -16.39 39.43
C GLU A 30 5.60 -17.86 39.15
N ASP A 31 5.96 -18.39 37.99
CA ASP A 31 5.75 -19.80 37.63
C ASP A 31 6.49 -20.76 38.58
N ARG A 32 7.72 -20.40 39.00
CA ARG A 32 8.50 -21.19 39.96
C ARG A 32 7.90 -21.17 41.36
N LEU A 33 7.33 -20.04 41.79
CA LEU A 33 6.61 -19.94 43.06
C LEU A 33 5.25 -20.64 43.02
N ARG A 34 4.65 -20.74 41.83
CA ARG A 34 3.37 -21.42 41.59
C ARG A 34 3.50 -22.93 41.44
N SER A 35 4.65 -23.46 41.01
CA SER A 35 4.86 -24.91 40.89
C SER A 35 4.98 -25.66 42.24
N VAL A 36 5.17 -24.92 43.34
CA VAL A 36 5.24 -25.48 44.71
C VAL A 36 3.85 -25.56 45.36
N GLN A 37 2.85 -24.90 44.78
CA GLN A 37 1.48 -24.90 45.31
C GLN A 37 0.75 -26.20 44.90
N PRO A 38 -0.08 -26.78 45.79
CA PRO A 38 -0.80 -28.04 45.52
C PRO A 38 -1.93 -27.89 44.49
N ASP A 39 -2.33 -26.65 44.17
CA ASP A 39 -3.37 -26.33 43.20
C ASP A 39 -2.84 -26.42 41.76
N LYS A 40 -3.68 -26.89 40.83
CA LYS A 40 -3.37 -26.95 39.39
C LYS A 40 -4.06 -25.79 38.66
N PRO A 41 -3.45 -24.60 38.55
CA PRO A 41 -4.04 -23.50 37.79
C PRO A 41 -4.08 -23.84 36.30
N VAL A 42 -5.27 -23.79 35.70
CA VAL A 42 -5.48 -24.00 34.26
C VAL A 42 -5.17 -22.72 33.46
N HIS A 43 -5.27 -21.55 34.09
CA HIS A 43 -4.94 -20.27 33.47
C HIS A 43 -3.43 -20.06 33.39
N LYS A 44 -2.95 -19.87 32.16
CA LYS A 44 -1.56 -19.49 31.87
C LYS A 44 -1.53 -18.05 31.41
N CYS A 45 -0.59 -17.26 31.91
CA CYS A 45 -0.31 -15.95 31.37
C CYS A 45 0.20 -16.13 29.93
N ARG A 46 -0.64 -15.82 28.94
CA ARG A 46 -0.29 -15.88 27.52
C ARG A 46 -0.61 -14.53 26.90
N ASP A 47 0.32 -14.01 26.12
CA ASP A 47 0.07 -12.82 25.32
C ASP A 47 -1.08 -13.06 24.34
N SER A 48 -1.87 -12.00 24.08
CA SER A 48 -2.88 -12.00 23.02
C SER A 48 -2.22 -12.50 21.72
N LEU A 49 -2.94 -13.30 20.93
CA LEU A 49 -2.44 -13.80 19.65
C LEU A 49 -2.06 -12.68 18.67
N PHE A 50 -2.56 -11.45 18.89
CA PHE A 50 -2.22 -10.23 18.16
C PHE A 50 -1.05 -9.43 18.75
N SER A 51 -0.47 -9.87 19.86
CA SER A 51 0.75 -9.27 20.42
C SER A 51 1.94 -9.65 19.54
N SER A 52 2.73 -8.64 19.13
CA SER A 52 3.92 -8.85 18.29
C SER A 52 4.97 -9.79 18.94
N SER A 53 4.89 -9.98 20.26
CA SER A 53 5.76 -10.88 21.04
C SER A 53 5.29 -12.34 21.10
N SER A 54 4.08 -12.65 20.60
CA SER A 54 3.47 -14.00 20.73
C SER A 54 3.99 -15.03 19.73
N GLY A 55 4.64 -14.60 18.64
CA GLY A 55 5.20 -15.51 17.62
C GLY A 55 4.15 -16.29 16.81
N TYR A 56 2.87 -15.94 16.92
CA TYR A 56 1.80 -16.55 16.15
C TYR A 56 1.81 -16.00 14.71
N THR A 57 1.97 -16.87 13.70
CA THR A 57 2.10 -16.48 12.29
C THR A 57 0.90 -16.89 11.42
N ASN A 58 -0.07 -17.61 11.98
CA ASN A 58 -1.22 -18.15 11.24
C ASN A 58 -2.44 -17.21 11.25
N TYR A 59 -2.29 -16.02 10.65
CA TYR A 59 -3.38 -15.03 10.48
C TYR A 59 -4.24 -15.23 9.23
N ARG A 60 -3.99 -16.30 8.45
CA ARG A 60 -4.65 -16.55 7.17
C ARG A 60 -6.18 -16.53 7.27
N GLY A 61 -6.75 -17.07 8.35
CA GLY A 61 -8.20 -17.06 8.59
C GLY A 61 -8.76 -15.65 8.84
N PHE A 62 -8.04 -14.83 9.62
CA PHE A 62 -8.44 -13.45 9.90
C PHE A 62 -8.31 -12.56 8.66
N LEU A 63 -7.22 -12.71 7.89
CA LEU A 63 -7.04 -11.99 6.64
C LEU A 63 -8.09 -12.40 5.60
N ASN A 64 -8.40 -13.69 5.48
CA ASN A 64 -9.47 -14.16 4.59
C ASN A 64 -10.83 -13.55 4.99
N LEU A 65 -11.15 -13.55 6.28
CA LEU A 65 -12.37 -12.92 6.77
C LEU A 65 -12.40 -11.41 6.47
N CYS A 66 -11.28 -10.71 6.68
CA CYS A 66 -11.15 -9.28 6.36
C CYS A 66 -11.40 -9.02 4.87
N ILE A 67 -10.81 -9.83 3.99
CA ILE A 67 -11.01 -9.73 2.54
C ILE A 67 -12.48 -9.99 2.18
N ILE A 68 -13.12 -11.02 2.75
CA ILE A 68 -14.54 -11.32 2.51
C ILE A 68 -15.43 -10.16 2.96
N LEU A 69 -15.20 -9.61 4.16
CA LEU A 69 -15.96 -8.47 4.68
C LEU A 69 -15.75 -7.21 3.84
N LEU A 70 -14.52 -6.96 3.39
CA LEU A 70 -14.19 -5.84 2.51
C LEU A 70 -14.90 -5.97 1.17
N VAL A 71 -14.85 -7.14 0.54
CA VAL A 71 -15.52 -7.41 -0.74
C VAL A 71 -17.03 -7.29 -0.57
N LEU A 72 -17.63 -7.90 0.45
CA LEU A 72 -19.08 -7.85 0.67
C LEU A 72 -19.59 -6.42 0.92
N SER A 73 -18.83 -5.65 1.71
CA SER A 73 -19.19 -4.25 2.02
C SER A 73 -19.10 -3.35 0.79
N ASN A 74 -18.03 -3.48 0.01
CA ASN A 74 -17.87 -2.72 -1.23
C ASN A 74 -18.84 -3.20 -2.33
N ALA A 75 -19.09 -4.50 -2.44
CA ALA A 75 -20.00 -5.08 -3.44
C ALA A 75 -21.43 -4.59 -3.25
N ARG A 76 -21.89 -4.39 -2.01
CA ARG A 76 -23.20 -3.79 -1.73
C ARG A 76 -23.32 -2.39 -2.34
N LEU A 77 -22.31 -1.54 -2.13
CA LEU A 77 -22.28 -0.18 -2.66
C LEU A 77 -22.16 -0.17 -4.18
N VAL A 78 -21.33 -1.05 -4.74
CA VAL A 78 -21.16 -1.20 -6.19
C VAL A 78 -22.47 -1.68 -6.84
N LEU A 79 -23.12 -2.69 -6.27
CA LEU A 79 -24.39 -3.21 -6.80
C LEU A 79 -25.51 -2.18 -6.70
N GLU A 80 -25.59 -1.44 -5.59
CA GLU A 80 -26.53 -0.32 -5.45
C GLU A 80 -26.26 0.77 -6.50
N ASN A 81 -24.99 1.11 -6.74
CA ASN A 81 -24.61 2.06 -7.78
C ASN A 81 -24.95 1.55 -9.19
N ILE A 82 -24.70 0.27 -9.48
CA ILE A 82 -25.02 -0.33 -10.78
C ILE A 82 -26.55 -0.38 -11.01
N ILE A 83 -27.35 -0.69 -9.99
CA ILE A 83 -28.81 -0.75 -10.15
C ILE A 83 -29.42 0.66 -10.26
N LYS A 84 -28.93 1.65 -9.48
CA LYS A 84 -29.46 3.03 -9.50
C LYS A 84 -28.98 3.84 -10.70
N TYR A 85 -27.70 3.74 -11.05
CA TYR A 85 -27.08 4.55 -12.10
C TYR A 85 -26.81 3.77 -13.40
N GLY A 86 -27.00 2.45 -13.41
CA GLY A 86 -26.58 1.61 -14.53
C GLY A 86 -25.05 1.57 -14.71
N ILE A 87 -24.60 1.01 -15.83
CA ILE A 87 -23.30 1.35 -16.40
C ILE A 87 -23.45 2.76 -16.99
N LEU A 88 -23.27 3.79 -16.16
CA LEU A 88 -23.36 5.20 -16.61
C LEU A 88 -22.23 5.56 -17.60
N ILE A 89 -21.20 4.72 -17.66
CA ILE A 89 -20.10 4.81 -18.62
C ILE A 89 -20.48 3.98 -19.84
N ASP A 90 -21.11 4.63 -20.82
CA ASP A 90 -21.27 4.04 -22.15
C ASP A 90 -19.89 3.75 -22.73
N PRO A 91 -19.44 2.48 -22.81
CA PRO A 91 -18.08 2.18 -23.29
C PRO A 91 -17.89 2.71 -24.71
N VAL A 92 -18.96 2.73 -25.51
CA VAL A 92 -18.98 3.25 -26.87
C VAL A 92 -18.66 4.75 -26.91
N GLN A 93 -19.11 5.55 -25.93
CA GLN A 93 -18.78 6.97 -25.87
C GLN A 93 -17.30 7.20 -25.54
N TRP A 94 -16.72 6.35 -24.70
CA TRP A 94 -15.29 6.39 -24.38
C TRP A 94 -14.44 6.01 -25.59
N PHE A 95 -14.86 4.99 -26.35
CA PHE A 95 -14.21 4.65 -27.61
C PHE A 95 -14.32 5.78 -28.65
N LYS A 96 -15.47 6.46 -28.74
CA LYS A 96 -15.63 7.64 -29.61
C LYS A 96 -14.76 8.82 -29.15
N LEU A 97 -14.61 9.03 -27.85
CA LEU A 97 -13.71 10.05 -27.29
C LEU A 97 -12.24 9.73 -27.59
N PHE A 98 -11.86 8.44 -27.51
CA PHE A 98 -10.54 7.97 -27.88
C PHE A 98 -10.25 8.15 -29.39
N LEU A 99 -11.24 7.92 -30.25
CA LEU A 99 -11.12 8.14 -31.70
C LEU A 99 -11.12 9.63 -32.09
N ASN A 100 -11.50 10.55 -31.20
CA ASN A 100 -11.45 11.99 -31.42
C ASN A 100 -10.24 12.60 -30.67
N PRO A 101 -9.02 12.56 -31.25
CA PRO A 101 -7.78 12.95 -30.58
C PRO A 101 -7.73 14.42 -30.13
N SER A 102 -8.65 15.26 -30.62
CA SER A 102 -8.69 16.69 -30.30
C SER A 102 -9.51 17.03 -29.04
N GLN A 103 -10.31 16.10 -28.50
CA GLN A 103 -11.24 16.41 -27.40
C GLN A 103 -10.67 16.12 -25.99
N SER A 104 -9.58 15.37 -25.88
CA SER A 104 -9.01 14.97 -24.60
C SER A 104 -7.49 15.14 -24.58
N PRO A 105 -6.98 16.29 -24.13
CA PRO A 105 -5.54 16.58 -24.12
C PRO A 105 -4.74 15.53 -23.33
N SER A 106 -5.32 14.96 -22.27
CA SER A 106 -4.68 13.90 -21.47
C SER A 106 -4.42 12.61 -22.26
N ILE A 107 -5.35 12.20 -23.13
CA ILE A 107 -5.21 10.98 -23.96
C ILE A 107 -4.14 11.20 -25.04
N LEU A 108 -4.13 12.40 -25.63
CA LEU A 108 -3.12 12.80 -26.61
C LEU A 108 -1.71 12.78 -26.00
N ILE A 109 -1.54 13.39 -24.81
CA ILE A 109 -0.26 13.41 -24.08
C ILE A 109 0.17 12.00 -23.71
N LEU A 110 -0.74 11.16 -23.21
CA LEU A 110 -0.44 9.78 -22.85
C LEU A 110 0.00 8.96 -24.07
N THR A 111 -0.72 9.09 -25.19
CA THR A 111 -0.38 8.41 -26.45
C THR A 111 1.00 8.86 -26.94
N GLY A 112 1.27 10.17 -26.93
CA GLY A 112 2.59 10.72 -27.27
C GLY A 112 3.71 10.27 -26.31
N LEU A 113 3.38 10.04 -25.03
CA LEU A 113 4.32 9.53 -24.04
C LEU A 113 4.84 8.14 -24.42
N PHE A 114 3.95 7.26 -24.87
CA PHE A 114 4.27 5.88 -25.29
C PHE A 114 4.82 5.78 -26.72
N PHE A 115 4.43 6.67 -27.62
CA PHE A 115 4.77 6.54 -29.05
C PHE A 115 6.28 6.69 -29.32
N ILE A 116 6.91 7.71 -28.76
CA ILE A 116 8.33 7.99 -28.98
C ILE A 116 9.29 6.93 -28.40
N PRO A 117 9.14 6.40 -27.16
CA PRO A 117 9.98 5.29 -26.72
C PRO A 117 9.77 4.04 -27.58
N SER A 118 8.57 3.82 -28.12
CA SER A 118 8.32 2.73 -29.08
C SER A 118 9.11 2.92 -30.38
N ILE A 119 9.17 4.15 -30.90
CA ILE A 119 10.00 4.50 -32.08
C ILE A 119 11.49 4.32 -31.77
N SER A 120 11.96 4.75 -30.59
CA SER A 120 13.35 4.57 -30.17
C SER A 120 13.76 3.11 -30.14
N LEU A 121 12.89 2.24 -29.58
CA LEU A 121 13.11 0.80 -29.58
C LEU A 121 13.09 0.21 -31.00
N GLY A 122 12.24 0.74 -31.89
CA GLY A 122 12.20 0.34 -33.30
C GLY A 122 13.50 0.64 -34.03
N ILE A 123 14.08 1.82 -33.81
CA ILE A 123 15.38 2.22 -34.39
C ILE A 123 16.50 1.33 -33.86
N GLU A 124 16.51 1.05 -32.56
CA GLU A 124 17.50 0.16 -31.93
C GLU A 124 17.43 -1.26 -32.51
N LYS A 125 16.22 -1.79 -32.73
CA LYS A 125 16.02 -3.10 -33.38
C LYS A 125 16.47 -3.11 -34.84
N LEU A 126 16.36 -1.98 -35.55
CA LEU A 126 16.84 -1.85 -36.94
C LEU A 126 18.36 -1.73 -37.01
N LEU A 127 18.96 -1.03 -36.05
CA LEU A 127 20.41 -0.92 -35.91
C LEU A 127 21.05 -2.27 -35.59
N ALA A 128 20.44 -3.04 -34.67
CA ALA A 128 20.89 -4.40 -34.32
C ALA A 128 20.83 -5.39 -35.51
N LYS A 129 19.98 -5.12 -36.52
CA LYS A 129 19.90 -5.91 -37.76
C LYS A 129 20.88 -5.44 -38.84
N GLY A 130 21.67 -4.39 -38.60
CA GLY A 130 22.66 -3.86 -39.55
C GLY A 130 22.06 -3.20 -40.80
N LEU A 131 20.77 -2.86 -40.78
CA LEU A 131 20.07 -2.28 -41.94
C LEU A 131 20.30 -0.75 -42.08
N ILE A 132 20.74 -0.10 -41.01
CA ILE A 132 20.94 1.36 -40.92
C ILE A 132 22.38 1.66 -40.48
N GLY A 133 23.00 2.67 -41.07
CA GLY A 133 24.32 3.15 -40.68
C GLY A 133 24.33 3.74 -39.26
N GLU A 134 25.36 3.40 -38.49
CA GLU A 134 25.49 3.73 -37.06
C GLU A 134 25.36 5.23 -36.77
N ASN A 135 25.98 6.07 -37.59
CA ASN A 135 25.93 7.53 -37.45
C ASN A 135 24.52 8.10 -37.61
N PHE A 136 23.73 7.55 -38.54
CA PHE A 136 22.35 7.97 -38.77
C PHE A 136 21.42 7.51 -37.63
N GLY A 137 21.57 6.27 -37.17
CA GLY A 137 20.79 5.75 -36.04
C GLY A 137 21.02 6.55 -34.75
N LEU A 138 22.28 6.87 -34.46
CA LEU A 138 22.68 7.64 -33.28
C LEU A 138 22.16 9.09 -33.34
N PHE A 139 22.23 9.74 -34.51
CA PHE A 139 21.64 11.07 -34.72
C PHE A 139 20.12 11.07 -34.44
N CYS A 140 19.38 10.10 -34.99
CA CYS A 140 17.93 9.99 -34.78
C CYS A 140 17.56 9.78 -33.31
N ILE A 141 18.30 8.93 -32.57
CA ILE A 141 18.04 8.68 -31.14
C ILE A 141 18.27 9.95 -30.32
N ILE A 142 19.36 10.68 -30.58
CA ILE A 142 19.67 11.93 -29.87
C ILE A 142 18.57 12.98 -30.11
N THR A 143 18.11 13.14 -31.36
CA THR A 143 17.01 14.07 -31.69
C THR A 143 15.69 13.67 -31.02
N LEU A 144 15.38 12.38 -30.89
CA LEU A 144 14.17 11.89 -30.21
C LEU A 144 14.21 12.12 -28.70
N VAL A 145 15.37 11.89 -28.07
CA VAL A 145 15.58 12.12 -26.63
C VAL A 145 15.51 13.61 -26.31
N SER A 146 16.13 14.47 -27.13
CA SER A 146 16.09 15.92 -26.94
C SER A 146 14.68 16.48 -27.12
N ALA A 147 13.95 16.01 -28.14
CA ALA A 147 12.55 16.38 -28.35
C ALA A 147 11.65 15.97 -27.16
N LYS A 148 11.90 14.80 -26.57
CA LYS A 148 11.20 14.35 -25.35
C LYS A 148 11.46 15.21 -24.14
N PHE A 149 12.73 15.51 -23.90
CA PHE A 149 13.13 16.35 -22.78
C PHE A 149 12.56 17.76 -22.91
N CYS A 150 12.60 18.34 -24.12
CA CYS A 150 11.98 19.63 -24.43
C CYS A 150 10.46 19.63 -24.18
N ALA A 151 9.76 18.58 -24.63
CA ALA A 151 8.32 18.45 -24.42
C ALA A 151 7.89 18.21 -22.96
N HIS A 152 8.81 17.79 -22.08
CA HIS A 152 8.55 17.64 -20.64
C HIS A 152 8.92 18.91 -19.85
N LEU A 153 9.83 19.74 -20.37
CA LEU A 153 10.28 20.97 -19.72
C LEU A 153 9.36 22.17 -20.02
N LEU A 154 8.63 22.13 -21.14
CA LEU A 154 7.64 23.13 -21.57
C LEU A 154 6.26 22.84 -20.97
#